data_AF-A0A7L2R532-F1
#
_entry.id   AF-A0A7L2R532-F1
#
_cell.length_a   1.000
_cell.length_b   1.000
_cell.length_c   1.000
_cell.angle_alpha   90.00
_cell.angle_beta   90.00
_cell.angle_gamma   90.00
#
_symmetry.space_group_name_H-M   'P 1'
#
loop_
_entity.id
_entity.type
_entity.pdbx_description
1 polymer ?
#
loop_
_entity_poly.entity_id
_entity_poly.type
_entity_poly.pdbx_seq_one_letter_code
_entity_poly.pdbx_strand_id
1 'polypeptide(L)'
;ALQDILGEEDEQDRVPLQTLKLLGESQELRALLLNPHLRQLLLTLDQAPDKSSLLRRFMQEPLFVEFADCCLSIVEPPEKENVLPE
;
A
#
# COMPACT_ATOMS: atom_id res chain seq x y z
N ALA A 1 4.10 20.38 20.28
CA ALA A 1 4.76 19.86 19.06
C ALA A 1 4.26 18.43 18.87
N LEU A 2 3.61 18.13 17.74
CA LEU A 2 2.99 16.83 17.44
C LEU A 2 3.94 15.90 16.66
N GLN A 3 5.22 16.25 16.59
CA GLN A 3 6.24 15.55 15.82
C GLN A 3 6.94 14.44 16.63
N ASP A 4 6.61 14.27 17.92
CA ASP A 4 7.32 13.42 18.88
C ASP A 4 6.59 12.11 19.25
N ILE A 5 5.47 11.76 18.60
CA ILE A 5 4.66 10.57 19.00
C ILE A 5 4.84 9.37 18.04
N LEU A 6 5.44 9.58 16.87
CA LEU A 6 5.72 8.49 15.93
C LEU A 6 7.20 8.16 16.07
N GLY A 7 7.51 6.98 16.61
CA GLY A 7 8.88 6.55 16.80
C GLY A 7 9.60 6.45 15.46
N GLU A 8 10.91 6.65 15.49
CA GLU A 8 11.81 6.67 14.32
C GLU A 8 11.84 5.31 13.58
N GLU A 9 11.19 4.30 14.15
CA GLU A 9 10.89 2.97 13.62
C GLU A 9 9.72 2.94 12.62
N ASP A 10 8.73 3.84 12.72
CA ASP A 10 7.59 3.94 11.78
C ASP A 10 7.96 4.64 10.44
N GLU A 11 9.11 5.29 10.37
CA GLU A 11 9.51 6.11 9.21
C GLU A 11 10.05 5.26 8.06
N GLN A 12 10.54 4.05 8.34
CA GLN A 12 10.98 3.09 7.33
C GLN A 12 9.82 2.40 6.60
N ASP A 13 8.66 2.22 7.26
CA ASP A 13 7.44 1.69 6.65
C ASP A 13 6.68 2.75 5.83
N ARG A 14 7.11 4.01 5.88
CA ARG A 14 6.50 5.10 5.12
C ARG A 14 7.08 5.19 3.73
N VAL A 15 6.22 5.02 2.73
CA VAL A 15 6.55 5.26 1.33
C VAL A 15 6.82 6.76 1.10
N PRO A 16 8.02 7.15 0.62
CA PRO A 16 8.32 8.56 0.37
C PRO A 16 7.50 9.11 -0.80
N LEU A 17 7.25 10.42 -0.79
CA LEU A 17 6.43 11.11 -1.80
C LEU A 17 6.92 10.89 -3.24
N GLN A 18 8.23 10.68 -3.44
CA GLN A 18 8.77 10.35 -4.77
C GLN A 18 8.27 8.99 -5.25
N THR A 19 8.29 7.96 -4.40
CA THR A 19 7.79 6.63 -4.75
C THR A 19 6.27 6.62 -4.90
N LEU A 20 5.55 7.44 -4.11
CA LEU A 20 4.12 7.68 -4.32
C LEU A 20 3.79 8.28 -5.70
N LYS A 21 4.67 9.11 -6.27
CA LYS A 21 4.50 9.62 -7.63
C LYS A 21 4.69 8.52 -8.68
N LEU A 22 5.61 7.57 -8.45
CA LEU A 22 5.84 6.43 -9.34
C LEU A 22 4.61 5.51 -9.42
N LEU A 23 3.88 5.33 -8.31
CA LEU A 23 2.59 4.63 -8.30
C LEU A 23 1.61 5.28 -9.32
N GLY A 24 1.61 6.61 -9.40
CA GLY A 24 0.79 7.37 -10.34
C GLY A 24 1.26 7.31 -11.80
N GLU A 25 2.47 6.83 -12.09
CA GLU A 25 2.95 6.60 -13.44
C GLU A 25 2.64 5.17 -13.94
N SER A 26 2.40 4.22 -13.03
CA SER A 26 2.02 2.86 -13.40
C SER A 26 0.63 2.80 -14.03
N GLN A 27 0.60 2.35 -15.29
CA GLN A 27 -0.64 2.18 -16.03
C GLN A 27 -1.53 1.09 -15.44
N GLU A 28 -0.94 0.03 -14.90
CA GLU A 28 -1.65 -1.07 -14.25
C GLU A 28 -2.31 -0.60 -12.96
N LEU A 29 -1.57 0.11 -12.11
CA LEU A 29 -2.10 0.67 -10.87
C LEU A 29 -3.20 1.71 -11.16
N ARG A 30 -3.02 2.55 -12.19
CA ARG A 30 -4.05 3.47 -12.64
C ARG A 30 -5.31 2.76 -13.16
N ALA A 31 -5.15 1.66 -13.89
CA ALA A 31 -6.28 0.86 -14.36
C ALA A 31 -7.05 0.24 -13.18
N LEU A 32 -6.33 -0.28 -12.18
CA LEU A 32 -6.95 -0.76 -10.93
C LEU A 32 -7.70 0.37 -10.21
N LEU A 33 -7.11 1.57 -10.12
CA LEU A 33 -7.75 2.76 -9.56
C LEU A 33 -8.91 3.32 -10.39
N LEU A 34 -9.14 2.89 -11.63
CA LEU A 34 -10.35 3.25 -12.37
C LEU A 34 -11.57 2.45 -11.87
N ASN A 35 -11.35 1.34 -11.16
CA ASN A 35 -12.43 0.54 -10.60
C ASN A 35 -13.12 1.29 -9.45
N PRO A 36 -14.43 1.55 -9.54
CA PRO A 36 -15.15 2.27 -8.49
C PRO A 36 -15.19 1.48 -7.18
N HIS A 37 -15.20 0.15 -7.22
CA HIS A 37 -15.11 -0.70 -6.03
C HIS A 37 -13.80 -0.50 -5.29
N LEU A 38 -12.66 -0.53 -5.99
CA LEU A 38 -11.37 -0.31 -5.35
C LEU A 38 -11.30 1.06 -4.68
N ARG A 39 -11.79 2.11 -5.34
CA ARG A 39 -11.87 3.46 -4.75
C ARG A 39 -12.73 3.48 -3.50
N GLN A 40 -13.86 2.78 -3.49
CA GLN A 40 -14.72 2.68 -2.31
C GLN A 40 -14.01 1.94 -1.18
N LEU A 41 -13.30 0.84 -1.46
CA LEU A 41 -12.50 0.15 -0.46
C LEU A 41 -11.46 1.11 0.15
N LEU A 42 -10.68 1.80 -0.68
CA LEU A 42 -9.67 2.76 -0.21
C LEU A 42 -10.28 3.89 0.63
N LEU A 43 -11.40 4.48 0.19
CA LEU A 43 -12.10 5.51 0.95
C LEU A 43 -12.66 4.99 2.27
N THR A 44 -13.11 3.75 2.30
CA THR A 44 -13.61 3.09 3.52
C THR A 44 -12.46 2.81 4.47
N LEU A 45 -11.31 2.35 3.98
CA LEU A 45 -10.09 2.16 4.77
C LEU A 45 -9.60 3.47 5.38
N ASP A 46 -9.61 4.55 4.59
CA ASP A 46 -9.14 5.86 5.04
C ASP A 46 -10.00 6.44 6.16
N GLN A 47 -11.32 6.29 6.04
CA GLN A 47 -12.30 6.75 7.02
C GLN A 47 -12.53 5.79 8.20
N ALA A 48 -12.06 4.54 8.12
CA ALA A 48 -12.33 3.54 9.14
C ALA A 48 -11.57 3.82 10.44
N PRO A 49 -12.24 3.69 11.60
CA PRO A 49 -11.57 3.79 12.90
C PRO A 49 -10.64 2.60 13.16
N ASP A 50 -10.94 1.43 12.59
CA ASP A 50 -10.14 0.21 12.73
C ASP A 50 -9.59 -0.27 11.39
N LYS A 51 -8.48 0.35 10.97
CA LYS A 51 -7.82 0.05 9.68
C LYS A 51 -7.29 -1.37 9.64
N SER A 52 -6.77 -1.89 10.75
CA SER A 52 -6.19 -3.23 10.82
C SER A 52 -7.21 -4.33 10.53
N SER A 53 -8.40 -4.28 11.14
CA SER A 53 -9.45 -5.27 10.87
C SER A 53 -10.02 -5.13 9.47
N LEU A 54 -10.17 -3.89 8.98
CA LEU A 54 -10.68 -3.64 7.63
C LEU A 54 -9.69 -4.10 6.56
N LEU A 55 -8.41 -3.83 6.75
CA LEU A 55 -7.33 -4.25 5.86
C LEU A 55 -7.30 -5.78 5.75
N ARG A 56 -7.48 -6.51 6.85
CA ARG A 56 -7.60 -7.99 6.81
C ARG A 56 -8.77 -8.48 5.97
N ARG A 57 -9.90 -7.75 5.98
CA ARG A 57 -11.04 -8.07 5.09
C ARG A 57 -10.73 -7.74 3.64
N PHE A 58 -10.10 -6.61 3.38
CA PHE A 58 -9.76 -6.21 2.03
C PHE A 58 -8.66 -7.07 1.43
N MET A 59 -7.76 -7.62 2.25
CA MET A 59 -6.83 -8.66 1.84
C MET A 59 -7.52 -9.97 1.38
N GLN A 60 -8.84 -10.13 1.56
CA GLN A 60 -9.60 -11.22 0.95
C GLN A 60 -10.29 -10.83 -0.36
N GLU A 61 -10.30 -9.54 -0.71
CA GLU A 61 -10.81 -9.04 -1.98
C GLU A 61 -9.70 -9.15 -3.04
N PRO A 62 -9.86 -9.95 -4.10
CA PRO A 62 -8.81 -10.14 -5.11
C PRO A 62 -8.40 -8.81 -5.75
N LEU A 63 -9.36 -7.90 -5.95
CA LEU A 63 -9.12 -6.56 -6.50
C LEU A 63 -8.18 -5.72 -5.62
N PHE A 64 -8.31 -5.82 -4.30
CA PHE A 64 -7.48 -5.06 -3.37
C PHE A 64 -6.12 -5.72 -3.17
N VAL A 65 -6.06 -7.06 -3.25
CA VAL A 65 -4.78 -7.80 -3.28
C VAL A 65 -3.97 -7.43 -4.51
N GLU A 66 -4.56 -7.45 -5.72
CA GLU A 66 -3.89 -7.00 -6.95
C GLU A 66 -3.41 -5.56 -6.85
N PHE A 67 -4.21 -4.67 -6.26
CA PHE A 67 -3.80 -3.30 -6.00
C PHE A 67 -2.61 -3.21 -5.05
N ALA A 68 -2.65 -3.93 -3.93
CA ALA A 68 -1.57 -3.95 -2.95
C ALA A 68 -0.28 -4.52 -3.56
N ASP A 69 -0.39 -5.62 -4.30
CA ASP A 69 0.74 -6.26 -4.99
C ASP A 69 1.38 -5.32 -6.02
N CYS A 70 0.57 -4.62 -6.81
CA CYS A 70 1.05 -3.62 -7.76
C CYS A 70 1.73 -2.43 -7.05
N CYS A 71 1.18 -1.99 -5.92
CA CYS A 71 1.83 -0.96 -5.09
C CYS A 71 3.17 -1.44 -4.58
N LEU A 72 3.21 -2.64 -3.98
CA LEU A 72 4.39 -3.27 -3.42
C LEU A 72 5.47 -3.43 -4.49
N SER A 73 5.16 -3.94 -5.67
CA SER A 73 6.12 -4.06 -6.77
C SER A 73 6.77 -2.74 -7.21
N ILE A 74 6.14 -1.59 -6.96
CA ILE A 74 6.64 -0.26 -7.31
C ILE A 74 7.42 0.37 -6.14
N VAL A 75 6.94 0.17 -4.91
CA VAL A 75 7.56 0.77 -3.71
C VAL A 75 8.70 -0.06 -3.16
N GLU A 76 8.65 -1.37 -3.37
CA GLU A 76 9.65 -2.31 -2.89
C GLU A 76 10.86 -2.26 -3.83
N PRO A 77 12.06 -1.96 -3.30
CA PRO A 77 13.26 -1.91 -4.11
C PRO A 77 13.53 -3.31 -4.72
N PRO A 78 14.14 -3.40 -5.91
CA PRO A 78 14.38 -4.66 -6.62
C PRO A 78 15.37 -5.63 -5.94
N GLU A 79 15.66 -5.46 -4.65
CA GLU A 79 16.59 -6.30 -3.90
C GLU A 79 15.95 -6.82 -2.62
N LYS A 80 15.35 -8.01 -2.73
CA LYS A 80 15.63 -9.17 -1.87
C LYS A 80 14.90 -10.38 -2.43
N GLU A 81 15.48 -10.93 -3.49
CA GLU A 81 15.48 -12.38 -3.64
C GLU A 81 16.15 -12.94 -2.37
N ASN A 82 15.35 -13.30 -1.37
CA ASN A 82 15.81 -14.12 -0.26
C ASN A 82 16.16 -15.48 -0.87
N VAL A 83 17.38 -15.59 -1.39
CA VAL A 83 18.10 -16.85 -1.44
C VAL A 83 18.08 -17.41 -0.02
N LEU A 84 17.13 -18.31 0.25
CA LEU A 84 17.14 -19.17 1.42
C LEU A 84 18.48 -19.91 1.41
N PRO A 85 19.36 -19.73 2.41
CA PRO A 85 20.43 -20.70 2.61
C PRO A 85 19.78 -21.98 3.14
N GLU A 86 20.00 -23.10 2.44
CA GLU A 86 19.66 -24.46 2.90
C GLU A 86 20.26 -24.80 4.27
#